data_AF-A0A101EP12-F1
#
_entry.id   AF-A0A101EP12-F1
#
_cell.length_a   1.000
_cell.length_b   1.000
_cell.length_c   1.000
_cell.angle_alpha   90.00
_cell.angle_beta   90.00
_cell.angle_gamma   90.00
#
_symmetry.space_group_name_H-M   'P 1'
#
loop_
_entity.id
_entity.type
_entity.pdbx_description
1 polymer ?
#
loop_
_entity_poly.entity_id
_entity_poly.type
_entity_poly.pdbx_seq_one_letter_code
_entity_poly.pdbx_strand_id
1 'polypeptide(L)'
;YFSLLRSASFIPDTNQLIRNVVKIKDRPISDFMNKPPVVVKEDDPLIVAADYLIRHGFKSLPVVDEDMQLVGIVRRIDILRVVSEGKLEI
;
A
#
# COMPACT_ATOMS: atom_id res chain seq x y z
N TYR A 1 -10.74 1.55 9.25
CA TYR A 1 -9.47 1.01 9.79
C TYR A 1 -9.20 1.54 11.19
N PHE A 2 -9.07 2.86 11.40
CA PHE A 2 -8.90 3.44 12.75
C PHE A 2 -10.08 3.23 13.72
N SER A 3 -11.29 2.97 13.22
CA SER A 3 -12.44 2.63 14.07
C SER A 3 -12.31 1.28 14.78
N LEU A 4 -11.59 0.31 14.19
CA LEU A 4 -11.32 -1.00 14.81
C LEU A 4 -10.37 -0.89 16.00
N LEU A 5 -9.52 0.14 16.05
CA LEU A 5 -8.62 0.42 17.17
C LEU A 5 -9.34 0.98 18.41
N ARG A 6 -10.64 1.30 18.33
CA ARG A 6 -11.42 1.80 19.49
C ARG A 6 -11.91 0.69 20.42
N SER A 7 -11.76 -0.57 20.02
CA SER A 7 -12.09 -1.71 20.86
C SER A 7 -10.83 -2.21 21.57
N ALA A 8 -10.84 -2.20 22.91
CA ALA A 8 -9.76 -2.72 23.73
C ALA A 8 -9.50 -4.23 23.47
N SER A 9 -10.46 -4.94 22.88
CA SER A 9 -10.35 -6.35 22.51
C SER A 9 -9.36 -6.62 21.36
N PHE A 10 -8.97 -5.58 20.61
CA PHE A 10 -8.10 -5.69 19.44
C PHE A 10 -6.67 -5.21 19.69
N ILE A 11 -6.36 -4.75 20.91
CA ILE A 11 -5.01 -4.31 21.27
C ILE A 11 -4.23 -5.54 21.74
N PRO A 12 -3.36 -6.15 20.90
CA PRO A 12 -2.39 -7.11 21.42
C PRO A 12 -1.57 -6.43 22.50
N ASP A 13 -1.13 -7.20 23.52
CA ASP A 13 -0.35 -6.75 24.69
C ASP A 13 0.16 -5.32 24.54
N THR A 14 -0.48 -4.38 25.25
CA THR A 14 -0.17 -2.95 25.15
C THR A 14 1.33 -2.70 25.38
N ASN A 15 2.00 -3.54 26.18
CA ASN A 15 3.45 -3.47 26.38
C ASN A 15 4.24 -3.83 25.13
N GLN A 16 3.77 -4.76 24.30
CA GLN A 16 4.41 -5.09 23.02
C GLN A 16 4.31 -3.93 22.03
N LEU A 17 3.15 -3.29 21.94
CA LEU A 17 2.98 -2.11 21.08
C LEU A 17 3.89 -0.96 21.51
N ILE A 18 3.90 -0.61 22.80
CA ILE A 18 4.76 0.45 23.35
C ILE A 18 6.24 0.14 23.07
N ARG A 19 6.69 -1.10 23.33
CA ARG A 19 8.07 -1.51 23.03
C ARG A 19 8.42 -1.34 21.57
N ASN A 20 7.52 -1.71 20.65
CA ASN A 20 7.77 -1.59 19.22
C ASN A 20 7.81 -0.12 18.77
N VAL A 21 6.94 0.74 19.30
CA VAL A 21 6.95 2.18 19.01
C VAL A 21 8.25 2.84 19.50
N VAL A 22 8.66 2.55 20.74
CA VAL A 22 9.92 3.07 21.29
C VAL A 22 11.13 2.64 20.46
N LYS A 23 11.14 1.39 19.98
CA LYS A 23 12.23 0.86 19.13
C LYS A 23 12.38 1.56 17.78
N ILE A 24 11.30 2.12 17.22
CA ILE A 24 11.32 2.73 15.89
C ILE A 24 11.33 4.27 15.92
N LYS A 25 11.08 4.89 17.07
CA LYS A 25 10.91 6.35 17.23
C LYS A 25 12.07 7.17 16.65
N ASP A 26 13.29 6.71 16.86
CA ASP A 26 14.51 7.45 16.50
C ASP A 26 15.17 6.91 15.21
N ARG A 27 14.46 6.08 14.44
CA ARG A 27 14.95 5.50 13.18
C ARG A 27 14.34 6.24 11.98
N PRO A 28 15.10 6.47 10.90
CA PRO A 28 14.57 7.12 9.72
C PRO A 28 13.54 6.21 9.02
N ILE A 29 12.52 6.81 8.38
CA ILE A 29 11.52 6.06 7.59
C ILE A 29 12.19 5.21 6.50
N SER A 30 13.33 5.66 6.00
CA SER A 30 14.12 4.94 5.02
C SER A 30 14.62 3.58 5.50
N ASP A 31 14.61 3.27 6.80
CA ASP A 31 14.92 1.94 7.31
C ASP A 31 13.77 0.94 7.13
N PHE A 32 12.56 1.44 6.90
CA PHE A 32 11.32 0.65 6.84
C PHE A 32 10.69 0.63 5.45
N MET A 33 11.16 1.47 4.53
CA MET A 33 10.69 1.49 3.15
C MET A 33 11.24 0.29 2.35
N ASN A 34 10.45 -0.21 1.40
CA ASN A 34 10.96 -1.17 0.40
C ASN A 34 11.92 -0.44 -0.55
N LYS A 35 13.13 -1.01 -0.71
CA LYS A 35 14.17 -0.47 -1.60
C LYS A 35 14.64 -1.57 -2.57
N PRO A 36 14.61 -1.34 -3.90
CA PRO A 36 14.00 -0.19 -4.58
C PRO A 36 12.46 -0.18 -4.41
N PRO A 37 11.80 0.98 -4.53
CA PRO A 37 10.34 1.02 -4.56
C PRO A 37 9.83 0.28 -5.78
N VAL A 38 8.79 -0.55 -5.60
CA VAL A 38 8.06 -1.16 -6.71
C VAL A 38 7.00 -0.15 -7.15
N VAL A 39 7.07 0.28 -8.41
CA VAL A 39 6.19 1.29 -9.01
C VAL A 39 5.62 0.75 -10.32
N VAL A 40 4.53 1.37 -10.77
CA VAL A 40 3.99 1.21 -12.12
C VAL A 40 3.99 2.56 -12.81
N LYS A 41 4.03 2.57 -14.14
CA LYS A 41 3.89 3.78 -14.92
C LYS A 41 2.43 4.16 -15.12
N GLU A 42 2.16 5.43 -15.41
CA GLU A 42 0.79 5.90 -15.67
C GLU A 42 0.18 5.36 -16.97
N ASP A 43 1.01 4.94 -17.92
CA ASP A 43 0.63 4.32 -19.19
C ASP A 43 0.59 2.78 -19.13
N ASP A 44 1.00 2.17 -18.01
CA ASP A 44 0.95 0.72 -17.84
C ASP A 44 -0.51 0.23 -17.84
N PRO A 45 -0.82 -0.87 -18.57
CA PRO A 45 -2.13 -1.49 -18.50
C PRO A 45 -2.51 -1.86 -17.06
N LEU A 46 -3.77 -1.66 -16.67
CA LEU A 46 -4.21 -1.90 -15.29
C LEU A 46 -3.92 -3.34 -14.80
N ILE A 47 -3.93 -4.31 -15.71
CA ILE A 47 -3.60 -5.71 -15.41
C ILE A 47 -2.19 -5.88 -14.84
N VAL A 48 -1.24 -5.03 -15.27
CA VAL A 48 0.14 -5.01 -14.74
C VAL A 48 0.12 -4.61 -13.27
N ALA A 49 -0.57 -3.52 -12.93
CA ALA A 49 -0.70 -3.08 -11.55
C ALA A 49 -1.45 -4.11 -10.68
N ALA A 50 -2.48 -4.78 -11.22
CA ALA A 50 -3.20 -5.84 -10.53
C ALA A 50 -2.28 -7.05 -10.23
N ASP A 51 -1.47 -7.48 -11.21
CA ASP A 51 -0.52 -8.57 -11.08
C ASP A 51 0.52 -8.27 -9.99
N TYR A 52 1.14 -7.09 -10.02
CA TYR A 52 2.09 -6.65 -8.98
C TYR A 52 1.46 -6.63 -7.58
N LEU A 53 0.25 -6.09 -7.43
CA LEU A 53 -0.45 -6.05 -6.15
C LEU A 53 -0.72 -7.46 -5.60
N ILE A 54 -1.05 -8.43 -6.46
CA ILE A 54 -1.38 -9.81 -6.05
C ILE A 54 -0.10 -10.58 -5.74
N ARG A 55 0.84 -10.66 -6.69
CA ARG A 55 2.05 -11.49 -6.59
C ARG A 55 2.97 -11.08 -5.46
N HIS A 56 3.06 -9.79 -5.16
CA HIS A 56 3.96 -9.28 -4.13
C HIS A 56 3.25 -8.96 -2.82
N GLY A 57 1.94 -9.23 -2.72
CA GLY A 57 1.17 -8.98 -1.50
C GLY A 57 1.03 -7.49 -1.16
N PHE A 58 1.35 -6.59 -2.08
CA PHE A 58 1.19 -5.15 -1.88
C PHE A 58 -0.29 -4.75 -1.85
N LYS A 59 -0.61 -3.80 -0.98
CA LYS A 59 -1.96 -3.23 -0.87
C LYS A 59 -2.15 -2.02 -1.78
N SER A 60 -1.06 -1.37 -2.12
CA SER A 60 -0.99 -0.17 -2.94
C SER A 60 0.34 -0.10 -3.70
N LEU A 61 0.32 0.54 -4.86
CA LEU A 61 1.49 0.83 -5.68
C LEU A 61 1.52 2.33 -6.01
N PRO A 62 2.69 2.98 -5.93
CA PRO A 62 2.89 4.30 -6.50
C PRO A 62 2.81 4.22 -8.04
N VAL A 63 2.19 5.23 -8.65
CA VAL A 63 2.13 5.43 -10.09
C VAL A 63 3.06 6.59 -10.44
N VAL A 64 3.96 6.38 -11.40
CA VAL A 64 4.95 7.38 -11.83
C VAL A 64 4.80 7.74 -13.31
N ASP A 65 5.24 8.94 -13.68
CA ASP A 65 5.36 9.35 -15.08
C ASP A 65 6.69 8.87 -15.72
N GLU A 66 6.95 9.29 -16.95
CA GLU A 66 8.18 8.97 -17.70
C GLU A 66 9.46 9.48 -17.00
N ASP A 67 9.37 10.60 -16.26
CA ASP A 67 10.46 11.24 -15.53
C ASP A 67 10.61 10.70 -14.09
N MET A 68 9.97 9.57 -13.79
CA MET A 68 9.95 8.91 -12.47
C MET A 68 9.37 9.78 -11.35
N GLN A 69 8.54 10.77 -11.69
CA GLN A 69 7.83 11.58 -10.70
C GLN A 69 6.55 10.87 -10.27
N LEU A 70 6.23 10.96 -8.98
CA LEU A 70 5.02 10.39 -8.42
C LEU A 70 3.79 11.17 -8.89
N VAL A 71 2.91 10.54 -9.67
CA VAL A 71 1.67 11.14 -10.16
C VAL A 71 0.42 10.59 -9.46
N GLY A 72 0.51 9.43 -8.81
CA GLY A 72 -0.65 8.84 -8.15
C GLY A 72 -0.37 7.59 -7.34
N ILE A 73 -1.44 6.97 -6.84
CA ILE A 73 -1.41 5.71 -6.11
C ILE A 73 -2.58 4.84 -6.59
N VAL A 74 -2.28 3.61 -6.96
CA VAL A 74 -3.29 2.56 -7.22
C VAL A 74 -3.37 1.65 -6.00
N ARG A 75 -4.60 1.36 -5.54
CA ARG A 75 -4.84 0.43 -4.43
C ARG A 75 -5.64 -0.76 -4.91
N ARG A 76 -5.43 -1.92 -4.29
CA ARG A 76 -6.17 -3.15 -4.59
C ARG A 76 -7.69 -2.95 -4.51
N ILE A 77 -8.17 -2.16 -3.56
CA ILE A 77 -9.60 -1.88 -3.40
C ILE A 77 -10.18 -1.05 -4.55
N ASP A 78 -9.39 -0.18 -5.17
CA ASP A 78 -9.85 0.65 -6.29
C ASP A 78 -10.03 -0.22 -7.54
N ILE A 79 -9.09 -1.14 -7.78
CA ILE A 79 -9.20 -2.12 -8.88
C ILE A 79 -10.47 -2.95 -8.72
N LEU A 80 -10.70 -3.52 -7.52
CA LEU A 80 -11.92 -4.31 -7.25
C LEU A 80 -13.19 -3.50 -7.48
N ARG A 81 -13.19 -2.21 -7.12
CA ARG A 81 -14.31 -1.31 -7.36
C ARG A 81 -14.58 -1.14 -8.86
N VAL A 82 -13.56 -0.85 -9.66
CA VAL A 82 -13.71 -0.67 -11.11
C VAL A 82 -14.18 -1.95 -11.80
N VAL A 83 -13.65 -3.12 -11.40
CA VAL A 83 -14.13 -4.45 -11.86
C VAL A 83 -15.62 -4.61 -11.53
N SER A 84 -16.02 -4.33 -10.29
CA SER A 84 -17.41 -4.51 -9.84
C SER A 84 -18.41 -3.58 -10.53
N GLU A 85 -17.94 -2.40 -10.95
CA GLU A 85 -18.74 -1.41 -11.68
C GLU A 85 -18.81 -1.71 -13.18
N GLY A 86 -18.15 -2.78 -13.67
CA GLY A 86 -18.13 -3.17 -15.09
C GLY A 86 -17.34 -2.19 -15.97
N LYS A 87 -16.46 -1.37 -15.38
CA LYS A 87 -15.73 -0.30 -16.06
C LYS A 87 -14.36 -0.73 -16.60
N LEU A 88 -14.12 -2.03 -16.70
CA LEU A 88 -12.89 -2.56 -17.28
C LEU A 88 -13.15 -2.97 -18.72
N GLU A 89 -12.60 -2.21 -19.64
CA GLU A 89 -12.35 -2.67 -20.99
C GLU A 89 -11.06 -3.51 -20.94
N ILE A 90 -11.18 -4.81 -21.24
CA ILE A 90 -10.05 -5.76 -21.33
C ILE A 90 -9.54 -5.75 -22.76
#